data_AF-B3MAA3-F1
#
_entry.id   AF-B3MAA3-F1
#
_cell.length_a   1.000
_cell.length_b   1.000
_cell.length_c   1.000
_cell.angle_alpha   90.00
_cell.angle_beta   90.00
_cell.angle_gamma   90.00
#
_symmetry.space_group_name_H-M   'P 1'
#
loop_
_entity.id
_entity.type
_entity.pdbx_description
1 polymer ?
#
loop_
_entity_poly.entity_id
_entity_poly.type
_entity_poly.pdbx_seq_one_letter_code
_entity_poly.pdbx_strand_id
1 'polypeptide(L)'
;MKYSGILFVILLILCSSIRGTKFRFTNLECKDLDTNFLETKKCLLKLIRRNVVALNLHILIKYREPLDQIKLNLCVFRKSNVYRLFMINHTLDFCYFMRLPEKYPLFYIFYDEMKSIIRVPML
;
A
#
# COMPACT_ATOMS: atom_id res chain seq x y z
N MET A 1 -34.32 18.96 22.08
CA MET A 1 -33.00 18.89 22.77
C MET A 1 -32.78 17.64 23.62
N LYS A 2 -33.82 16.89 24.08
CA LYS A 2 -33.64 15.70 24.94
C LYS A 2 -33.03 14.47 24.22
N TYR A 3 -33.27 14.30 22.92
CA TYR A 3 -32.76 13.15 22.15
C TYR A 3 -31.32 13.29 21.64
N SER A 4 -30.72 14.48 21.76
CA SER A 4 -29.36 14.75 21.26
C SER A 4 -28.29 14.01 22.07
N GLY A 5 -28.45 13.95 23.40
CA GLY A 5 -27.55 13.17 24.26
C GLY A 5 -27.65 11.66 24.02
N ILE A 6 -28.87 11.15 23.77
CA ILE A 6 -29.10 9.73 23.47
C ILE A 6 -28.47 9.37 22.12
N LEU A 7 -28.62 10.22 21.10
CA LEU A 7 -28.00 10.03 19.78
C LEU A 7 -26.46 10.02 19.88
N PHE A 8 -25.88 10.89 20.71
CA PHE A 8 -24.44 10.96 20.91
C PHE A 8 -23.89 9.71 21.59
N VAL A 9 -24.59 9.18 22.61
CA VAL A 9 -24.22 7.93 23.29
C VAL A 9 -24.31 6.73 22.34
N ILE A 10 -25.35 6.65 21.52
CA ILE A 10 -25.49 5.60 20.49
C ILE A 10 -24.34 5.68 19.48
N LEU A 11 -23.95 6.88 19.05
CA LEU A 11 -22.85 7.08 18.11
C LEU A 11 -21.50 6.63 18.70
N LEU A 12 -21.24 6.92 19.97
CA LEU A 12 -20.01 6.47 20.66
C LEU A 12 -19.93 4.95 20.78
N ILE A 13 -21.04 4.28 21.13
CA ILE A 13 -21.10 2.82 21.23
C ILE A 13 -20.87 2.17 19.86
N LEU A 14 -21.50 2.68 18.80
CA LEU A 14 -21.31 2.17 17.44
C LEU A 14 -19.87 2.39 16.94
N CYS A 15 -19.25 3.52 17.28
CA CYS A 15 -17.87 3.83 16.88
C CYS A 15 -16.86 2.87 17.51
N SER A 16 -17.07 2.45 18.77
CA SER A 16 -16.17 1.51 19.46
C SER A 16 -16.16 0.10 18.86
N SER A 17 -17.15 -0.23 18.04
CA SER A 17 -17.27 -1.54 17.37
C SER A 17 -16.50 -1.62 16.04
N ILE A 18 -15.92 -0.50 15.58
CA ILE A 18 -15.15 -0.44 14.34
C ILE A 18 -13.78 -1.08 14.61
N ARG A 19 -13.66 -2.38 14.36
CA ARG A 19 -12.36 -3.07 14.37
C ARG A 19 -11.62 -2.70 13.09
N GLY A 20 -10.43 -2.13 13.23
CA GLY A 20 -9.54 -1.84 12.09
C GLY A 20 -9.25 -3.12 11.29
N THR A 21 -9.26 -3.00 9.96
CA THR A 21 -8.90 -4.09 9.05
C THR A 21 -7.40 -4.30 9.07
N LYS A 22 -6.94 -5.51 9.42
CA LYS A 22 -5.52 -5.87 9.35
C LYS A 22 -5.20 -6.41 7.96
N PHE A 23 -4.32 -5.73 7.22
CA PHE A 23 -3.81 -6.22 5.95
C PHE A 23 -2.68 -7.24 6.20
N ARG A 24 -2.74 -8.38 5.50
CA ARG A 24 -1.69 -9.41 5.55
C ARG A 24 -1.37 -9.90 4.15
N PHE A 25 -0.12 -9.71 3.74
CA PHE A 25 0.41 -10.29 2.53
C PHE A 25 0.69 -11.78 2.73
N THR A 26 0.26 -12.61 1.78
CA THR A 26 0.45 -14.07 1.78
C THR A 26 1.38 -14.54 0.67
N ASN A 27 1.43 -13.81 -0.44
CA ASN A 27 2.29 -14.08 -1.58
C ASN A 27 2.73 -12.75 -2.20
N LEU A 28 3.93 -12.75 -2.77
CA LEU A 28 4.51 -11.63 -3.50
C LEU A 28 5.27 -12.18 -4.71
N GLU A 29 4.93 -11.68 -5.88
CA GLU A 29 5.62 -11.98 -7.14
C GLU A 29 6.09 -10.65 -7.74
N CYS A 30 7.38 -10.56 -8.09
CA CYS A 30 7.93 -9.39 -8.76
C CYS A 30 8.25 -9.74 -10.22
N LYS A 31 7.83 -8.86 -11.14
CA LYS A 31 8.11 -8.98 -12.57
C LYS A 31 8.70 -7.67 -13.07
N ASP A 32 9.85 -7.75 -13.72
CA ASP A 32 10.48 -6.62 -14.37
C ASP A 32 9.93 -6.50 -15.79
N LEU A 33 9.31 -5.36 -16.12
CA LEU A 33 8.79 -5.12 -17.47
C LEU A 33 9.89 -4.78 -18.47
N ASP A 34 10.94 -4.10 -18.00
CA ASP A 34 12.13 -3.75 -18.78
C ASP A 34 13.39 -3.96 -17.92
N THR A 35 14.11 -5.04 -18.20
CA THR A 35 15.32 -5.45 -17.48
C THR A 35 16.54 -4.57 -17.76
N ASN A 36 16.47 -3.72 -18.79
CA ASN A 36 17.49 -2.71 -19.09
C ASN A 36 17.29 -1.46 -18.23
N PHE A 37 16.05 -1.17 -17.85
CA PHE A 37 15.70 -0.05 -16.98
C PHE A 37 15.86 -0.40 -15.49
N LEU A 38 15.27 -1.51 -15.06
CA LEU A 38 15.20 -1.91 -13.67
C LEU A 38 15.31 -3.44 -13.55
N GLU A 39 16.09 -3.89 -12.58
CA GLU A 39 16.25 -5.32 -12.28
C GLU A 39 15.99 -5.60 -10.80
N THR A 40 15.07 -6.51 -10.52
CA THR A 40 14.76 -6.95 -9.15
C THR A 40 15.65 -8.13 -8.76
N LYS A 41 16.67 -7.88 -7.93
CA LYS A 41 17.62 -8.90 -7.45
C LYS A 41 17.07 -9.79 -6.34
N LYS A 42 16.23 -9.23 -5.46
CA LYS A 42 15.57 -9.98 -4.38
C LYS A 42 14.13 -9.53 -4.28
N CYS A 43 13.22 -10.49 -4.26
CA CYS A 43 11.80 -10.28 -4.03
C CYS A 43 11.26 -11.47 -3.24
N LEU A 44 11.24 -11.34 -1.92
CA LEU A 44 10.83 -12.44 -1.06
C LEU A 44 10.10 -11.94 0.18
N LEU A 45 9.07 -12.68 0.53
CA LEU A 45 8.21 -12.44 1.67
C LEU A 45 8.55 -13.49 2.75
N LYS A 46 9.13 -13.08 3.87
CA LYS A 46 9.63 -13.97 4.94
C LYS A 46 8.80 -13.83 6.21
N LEU A 47 8.27 -14.94 6.73
CA LEU A 47 7.64 -14.95 8.06
C LEU A 47 8.73 -14.84 9.15
N ILE A 48 8.72 -13.76 9.93
CA ILE A 48 9.66 -13.59 11.05
C ILE A 48 9.12 -14.29 12.30
N ARG A 49 7.84 -14.06 12.61
CA ARG A 49 7.13 -14.64 13.77
C ARG A 49 5.63 -14.75 13.46
N ARG A 50 4.85 -15.35 14.36
CA ARG A 50 3.38 -15.44 14.20
C ARG A 50 2.78 -14.07 13.91
N ASN A 51 2.06 -13.98 12.78
CA ASN A 51 1.41 -12.76 12.28
C ASN A 51 2.35 -11.59 11.93
N VAL A 52 3.66 -11.82 11.79
CA VAL A 52 4.60 -10.78 11.35
C VAL A 52 5.42 -11.31 10.17
N VAL A 53 5.26 -10.64 9.04
CA VAL A 53 5.89 -10.99 7.77
C VAL A 53 6.76 -9.81 7.36
N ALA A 54 8.00 -10.08 6.96
CA ALA A 54 8.91 -9.11 6.40
C ALA A 54 8.97 -9.21 4.88
N LEU A 55 9.07 -8.05 4.26
CA LEU A 55 9.33 -7.88 2.84
C LEU A 55 10.82 -7.64 2.63
N ASN A 56 11.49 -8.46 1.83
CA ASN A 56 12.87 -8.23 1.41
C ASN A 56 12.88 -7.98 -0.09
N LEU A 57 13.02 -6.71 -0.44
CA LEU A 57 13.09 -6.19 -1.80
C LEU A 57 14.47 -5.59 -2.05
N HIS A 58 15.12 -6.02 -3.12
CA HIS A 58 16.33 -5.41 -3.64
C HIS A 58 16.13 -5.11 -5.11
N ILE A 59 16.06 -3.82 -5.42
CA ILE A 59 15.80 -3.30 -6.76
C ILE A 59 17.06 -2.55 -7.21
N LEU A 60 17.56 -2.88 -8.40
CA LEU A 60 18.67 -2.20 -9.05
C LEU A 60 18.13 -1.37 -10.21
N ILE A 61 18.21 -0.05 -10.09
CA ILE A 61 17.90 0.86 -11.19
C ILE A 61 19.16 0.96 -12.06
N LYS A 62 19.06 0.56 -13.33
CA LYS A 62 20.17 0.57 -14.30
C LYS A 62 20.18 1.82 -15.17
N TYR A 63 19.13 2.64 -15.07
CA TYR A 63 19.03 3.92 -15.75
C TYR A 63 20.07 4.91 -15.20
N ARG A 64 20.84 5.54 -16.09
CA ARG A 64 21.96 6.43 -15.72
C ARG A 64 21.58 7.89 -15.55
N GLU A 65 20.50 8.33 -16.19
CA GLU A 65 20.03 9.70 -16.12
C GLU A 65 19.11 9.90 -14.89
N PRO A 66 18.97 11.14 -14.40
CA PRO A 66 18.01 11.43 -13.35
C PRO A 66 16.58 11.06 -13.78
N LEU A 67 15.86 10.40 -12.89
CA LEU A 67 14.45 10.04 -13.10
C LEU A 67 13.56 11.21 -12.69
N ASP A 68 13.27 12.10 -13.63
CA ASP A 68 12.47 13.31 -13.36
C ASP A 68 10.98 12.99 -13.23
N GLN A 69 10.50 11.95 -13.91
CA GLN A 69 9.09 11.56 -13.95
C GLN A 69 8.92 10.06 -13.74
N ILE A 70 8.50 9.67 -12.54
CA ILE A 70 8.19 8.27 -12.22
C ILE A 70 6.68 8.13 -12.09
N LYS A 71 6.07 7.38 -13.01
CA LYS A 71 4.64 7.05 -12.96
C LYS A 71 4.45 5.70 -12.30
N LEU A 72 3.69 5.66 -11.21
CA LEU A 72 3.29 4.41 -10.56
C LEU A 72 1.85 4.12 -10.90
N ASN A 73 1.60 2.95 -11.47
CA ASN A 73 0.26 2.45 -11.69
C ASN A 73 -0.08 1.37 -10.65
N LEU A 74 -1.15 1.57 -9.90
CA LEU A 74 -1.64 0.64 -8.89
C LEU A 74 -2.98 0.06 -9.32
N CYS A 75 -3.01 -1.27 -9.41
CA CYS A 75 -4.18 -2.04 -9.77
C CYS A 75 -4.55 -3.00 -8.64
N VAL A 76 -5.74 -2.82 -8.06
CA VAL A 76 -6.27 -3.71 -6.99
C VAL A 76 -7.34 -4.61 -7.58
N PHE A 77 -7.08 -5.91 -7.49
CA PHE A 77 -8.00 -6.96 -7.94
C PHE A 77 -8.60 -7.67 -6.73
N ARG A 78 -9.92 -7.91 -6.76
CA ARG A 78 -10.59 -8.75 -5.77
C ARG A 78 -10.92 -10.09 -6.40
N LYS A 79 -10.43 -11.17 -5.80
CA LYS A 79 -10.89 -12.51 -6.15
C LYS A 79 -12.32 -12.68 -5.63
N SER A 80 -13.28 -12.79 -6.55
CA SER A 80 -14.69 -13.11 -6.25
C SER A 80 -15.19 -14.14 -7.26
N ASN A 81 -16.18 -14.95 -6.85
CA ASN A 81 -16.83 -15.92 -7.74
C ASN A 81 -17.60 -15.26 -8.90
N VAL A 82 -17.88 -13.96 -8.78
CA VAL A 82 -18.38 -13.10 -9.85
C VAL A 82 -17.21 -12.31 -10.43
N TYR A 83 -17.06 -12.31 -11.75
CA TYR A 83 -15.99 -11.58 -12.44
C TYR A 83 -16.25 -10.06 -12.31
N ARG A 84 -15.62 -9.40 -11.34
CA ARG A 84 -15.66 -7.95 -11.18
C ARG A 84 -14.29 -7.38 -11.54
N LEU A 85 -14.18 -6.82 -12.73
CA LEU A 85 -12.94 -6.22 -13.21
C LEU A 85 -12.58 -4.99 -12.36
N PHE A 86 -11.32 -4.98 -11.90
CA PHE A 86 -10.58 -3.87 -11.28
C PHE A 86 -11.36 -3.03 -10.25
N MET A 87 -11.12 -3.27 -8.96
CA MET A 87 -11.71 -2.43 -7.92
C MET A 87 -11.12 -1.01 -7.98
N ILE A 88 -9.85 -0.88 -8.36
CA ILE A 88 -9.10 0.39 -8.45
C ILE A 88 -8.00 0.22 -9.52
N ASN A 89 -7.95 1.10 -10.52
CA ASN A 89 -6.86 1.25 -11.49
C ASN A 89 -6.49 2.73 -11.53
N HIS A 90 -5.40 3.10 -10.86
CA HIS A 90 -5.00 4.49 -10.71
C HIS A 90 -3.50 4.64 -10.94
N THR A 91 -3.13 5.60 -11.80
CA THR A 91 -1.76 6.01 -12.00
C THR A 91 -1.49 7.33 -11.27
N LEU A 92 -0.34 7.46 -10.62
CA LEU A 92 0.13 8.70 -10.00
C LEU A 92 1.58 9.00 -10.32
N ASP A 93 1.97 10.26 -10.12
CA ASP A 93 3.37 10.69 -10.14
C ASP A 93 4.00 10.44 -8.76
N PHE A 94 4.98 9.56 -8.71
CA PHE A 94 5.66 9.17 -7.48
C PHE A 94 6.44 10.32 -6.85
N CYS A 95 7.13 11.13 -7.66
CA CYS A 95 7.90 12.26 -7.16
C CYS A 95 6.98 13.27 -6.49
N TYR A 96 5.81 13.51 -7.07
CA TYR A 96 4.80 14.38 -6.47
C TYR A 96 4.18 13.76 -5.21
N PHE A 97 3.85 12.47 -5.23
CA PHE A 97 3.30 11.74 -4.08
C PHE A 97 4.27 11.76 -2.89
N MET A 98 5.57 11.55 -3.11
CA MET A 98 6.57 11.58 -2.04
C MET A 98 6.69 12.95 -1.36
N ARG A 99 6.38 14.04 -2.07
CA ARG A 99 6.34 15.39 -1.49
C ARG A 99 5.04 15.66 -0.72
N LEU A 100 3.91 15.15 -1.23
CA LEU A 100 2.59 15.44 -0.65
C LEU A 100 1.68 14.20 -0.70
N PRO A 101 1.93 13.22 0.19
CA PRO A 101 1.29 11.91 0.09
C PRO A 101 -0.20 11.93 0.44
N GLU A 102 -0.62 12.87 1.29
CA GLU A 102 -2.02 13.05 1.72
C GLU A 102 -2.99 13.37 0.56
N LYS A 103 -2.48 13.88 -0.58
CA LYS A 103 -3.31 14.15 -1.77
C LYS A 103 -3.80 12.89 -2.48
N TYR A 104 -3.18 11.74 -2.22
CA TYR A 104 -3.57 10.46 -2.81
C TYR A 104 -3.98 9.50 -1.71
N PRO A 105 -5.19 9.63 -1.14
CA PRO A 105 -5.59 8.93 0.08
C PRO A 105 -5.47 7.41 -0.04
N LEU A 106 -5.78 6.83 -1.20
CA LEU A 106 -5.62 5.39 -1.44
C LEU A 106 -4.16 4.94 -1.31
N PHE A 107 -3.24 5.65 -1.97
CA PHE A 107 -1.81 5.33 -1.92
C PHE A 107 -1.21 5.66 -0.56
N TYR A 108 -1.70 6.69 0.10
CA TYR A 108 -1.29 7.05 1.45
C TYR A 108 -1.57 5.93 2.44
N ILE A 109 -2.75 5.30 2.38
CA ILE A 109 -3.08 4.14 3.23
C ILE A 109 -2.09 3.00 2.96
N PHE A 110 -1.83 2.65 1.69
CA PHE A 110 -0.86 1.60 1.37
C PHE A 110 0.55 1.95 1.84
N TYR A 111 0.96 3.20 1.66
CA TYR A 111 2.27 3.70 2.06
C TYR A 111 2.46 3.69 3.58
N ASP A 112 1.46 4.11 4.35
CA ASP A 112 1.51 4.14 5.82
C ASP A 112 1.60 2.72 6.40
N GLU A 113 0.80 1.79 5.86
CA GLU A 113 0.87 0.36 6.20
C GLU A 113 2.25 -0.22 5.87
N MET A 114 2.82 0.13 4.71
CA MET A 114 4.18 -0.29 4.34
C MET A 114 5.24 0.34 5.25
N LYS A 115 5.11 1.61 5.64
CA LYS A 115 6.07 2.30 6.53
C LYS A 115 6.14 1.67 7.91
N SER A 116 5.02 1.19 8.45
CA SER A 116 4.96 0.47 9.72
C SER A 116 5.71 -0.88 9.70
N ILE A 117 5.78 -1.52 8.52
CA ILE A 117 6.37 -2.85 8.32
C ILE A 117 7.84 -2.77 7.86
N ILE A 118 8.21 -1.72 7.13
CA ILE A 118 9.53 -1.58 6.55
C ILE A 118 10.37 -0.60 7.38
N ARG A 119 11.34 -1.12 8.14
CA ARG A 119 12.53 -0.33 8.52
C ARG A 119 13.35 -0.11 7.25
N VAL A 120 12.92 0.80 6.37
CA VAL A 120 13.81 1.32 5.32
C VAL A 120 14.73 2.30 6.04
N PRO A 121 16.06 2.10 6.02
CA PRO A 121 16.97 3.22 6.19
C PRO A 121 16.77 4.08 4.93
N MET A 122 15.80 4.98 5.00
CA MET A 122 15.79 6.12 4.09
C MET A 122 16.97 6.97 4.56
N LEU A 123 18.00 7.07 3.72
CA LEU A 123 19.21 7.87 3.93
C LEU A 123 18.92 9.17 4.70
#